data_AF-A0A3B8NCZ6-F1
#
_entry.id   AF-A0A3B8NCZ6-F1
#
_cell.length_a   1.000
_cell.length_b   1.000
_cell.length_c   1.000
_cell.angle_alpha   90.00
_cell.angle_beta   90.00
_cell.angle_gamma   90.00
#
_symmetry.space_group_name_H-M   'P 1'
#
loop_
_entity.id
_entity.type
_entity.pdbx_description
1 polymer ?
#
loop_
_entity_poly.entity_id
_entity_poly.type
_entity_poly.pdbx_seq_one_letter_code
_entity_poly.pdbx_strand_id
1 'polypeptide(L)'
;MSRKIYIVAGEVSGDNHGSGLMRAINAHDKVVQFSGLGGSEMKKISESVRDWTDDSAVVGFWEVIKKYKFFKKVFEQVLNEIEDVAPDTVILVDYPGFNLRLAEAIRKRRIETKIVYYISPQVWAWKRGRVVRMAKVIDLMLCLFPFEVSFFEGSGLHAQFVGHPLSETLGPLRGKAKRDTELIALLPGSRNREVEKIFPILLGAADQIRKIMPEMCFAASAANRACAQKMKEMVKSSGVPCKVSVGESHKLMSV
;
A
#
# COMPACT_ATOMS: atom_id res chain seq x y z
N MET A 1 -22.32 -24.06 0.19
CA MET A 1 -21.09 -24.25 1.01
C MET A 1 -20.48 -22.88 1.27
N SER A 2 -20.00 -22.62 2.48
CA SER A 2 -19.29 -21.38 2.81
C SER A 2 -17.95 -21.35 2.06
N ARG A 3 -17.64 -20.24 1.37
CA ARG A 3 -16.38 -20.07 0.65
C ARG A 3 -15.32 -19.56 1.62
N LYS A 4 -14.14 -20.16 1.61
CA LYS A 4 -13.00 -19.78 2.45
C LYS A 4 -12.01 -18.96 1.64
N ILE A 5 -11.70 -17.77 2.13
CA ILE A 5 -10.70 -16.88 1.54
C ILE A 5 -9.59 -16.62 2.54
N TYR A 6 -8.35 -16.89 2.13
CA TYR A 6 -7.17 -16.50 2.89
C TYR A 6 -6.55 -15.24 2.26
N ILE A 7 -6.50 -14.12 2.99
CA ILE A 7 -6.06 -12.83 2.46
C ILE A 7 -4.77 -12.34 3.13
N VAL A 8 -3.82 -11.83 2.34
CA VAL A 8 -2.50 -11.41 2.82
C VAL A 8 -2.16 -9.99 2.38
N ALA A 9 -1.93 -9.11 3.35
CA ALA A 9 -1.44 -7.74 3.17
C ALA A 9 -0.23 -7.44 4.08
N GLY A 10 0.84 -6.88 3.52
CA GLY A 10 2.09 -6.65 4.26
C GLY A 10 2.40 -5.23 4.69
N GLU A 11 1.55 -4.27 4.33
CA GLU A 11 1.72 -2.86 4.66
C GLU A 11 0.36 -2.22 4.95
N VAL A 12 0.37 -1.06 5.62
CA VAL A 12 -0.85 -0.31 5.99
C VAL A 12 -1.69 0.07 4.76
N SER A 13 -1.07 0.40 3.63
CA SER A 13 -1.79 0.63 2.37
C SER A 13 -2.50 -0.64 1.90
N GLY A 14 -1.80 -1.77 1.91
CA GLY A 14 -2.36 -3.08 1.58
C GLY A 14 -3.50 -3.48 2.51
N ASP A 15 -3.40 -3.19 3.81
CA ASP A 15 -4.47 -3.44 4.80
C ASP A 15 -5.74 -2.62 4.49
N ASN A 16 -5.57 -1.34 4.16
CA ASN A 16 -6.70 -0.49 3.74
C ASN A 16 -7.37 -1.03 2.47
N HIS A 17 -6.60 -1.43 1.46
CA HIS A 17 -7.13 -2.00 0.22
C HIS A 17 -7.78 -3.37 0.45
N GLY A 18 -7.14 -4.25 1.20
CA GLY A 18 -7.64 -5.58 1.56
C GLY A 18 -8.94 -5.50 2.35
N SER A 19 -9.03 -4.59 3.33
CA SER A 19 -10.27 -4.37 4.10
C SER A 19 -11.41 -3.84 3.23
N GLY A 20 -11.11 -2.97 2.26
CA GLY A 20 -12.08 -2.50 1.26
C GLY A 20 -12.64 -3.67 0.43
N LEU A 21 -11.75 -4.53 -0.05
CA LEU A 21 -12.13 -5.73 -0.80
C LEU A 21 -12.97 -6.70 0.05
N MET A 22 -12.56 -6.97 1.30
CA MET A 22 -13.32 -7.83 2.22
C MET A 22 -14.73 -7.30 2.47
N ARG A 23 -14.89 -5.98 2.66
CA ARG A 23 -16.21 -5.34 2.81
C ARG A 23 -17.07 -5.51 1.55
N ALA A 24 -16.50 -5.29 0.38
CA ALA A 24 -17.21 -5.44 -0.88
C ALA A 24 -17.66 -6.90 -1.09
N ILE A 25 -16.78 -7.87 -0.83
CA ILE A 25 -17.13 -9.30 -0.92
C ILE A 25 -18.24 -9.65 0.07
N ASN A 26 -18.16 -9.23 1.33
CA ASN A 26 -19.21 -9.48 2.33
C ASN A 26 -20.56 -8.84 1.96
N ALA A 27 -20.54 -7.69 1.28
CA ALA A 27 -21.75 -7.04 0.81
C ALA A 27 -22.45 -7.85 -0.30
N HIS A 28 -21.68 -8.58 -1.11
CA HIS A 28 -22.20 -9.44 -2.18
C HIS A 28 -22.51 -10.88 -1.74
N ASP A 29 -21.70 -11.46 -0.84
CA ASP A 29 -21.83 -12.83 -0.35
C ASP A 29 -21.50 -12.89 1.15
N LYS A 30 -22.55 -12.96 1.97
CA LYS A 30 -22.43 -12.99 3.45
C LYS A 30 -21.92 -14.32 4.00
N VAL A 31 -21.74 -15.33 3.16
CA VAL A 31 -21.34 -16.68 3.58
C VAL A 31 -19.83 -16.91 3.40
N VAL A 32 -19.07 -15.88 3.03
CA VAL A 32 -17.62 -15.95 2.90
C VAL A 32 -16.95 -15.90 4.27
N GLN A 33 -16.02 -16.82 4.52
CA GLN A 33 -15.16 -16.83 5.71
C GLN A 33 -13.77 -16.33 5.34
N PHE A 34 -13.31 -15.30 6.05
CA PHE A 34 -11.97 -14.75 5.89
C PHE A 34 -11.04 -15.22 7.00
N SER A 35 -9.84 -15.65 6.63
CA SER A 35 -8.68 -15.79 7.51
C SER A 35 -7.50 -15.09 6.85
N GLY A 36 -6.41 -14.82 7.58
CA GLY A 36 -5.26 -14.25 6.90
C GLY A 36 -4.25 -13.51 7.77
N LEU A 37 -3.47 -12.70 7.08
CA LEU A 37 -2.44 -11.85 7.65
C LEU A 37 -2.58 -10.44 7.08
N GLY A 38 -2.80 -9.46 7.93
CA GLY A 38 -3.06 -8.08 7.52
C GLY A 38 -2.75 -7.09 8.64
N GLY A 39 -3.43 -5.95 8.62
CA GLY A 39 -3.37 -4.98 9.70
C GLY A 39 -4.71 -4.83 10.42
N SER A 40 -4.80 -3.77 11.19
CA SER A 40 -5.94 -3.51 12.06
C SER A 40 -7.28 -3.37 11.30
N GLU A 41 -7.28 -2.87 10.06
CA GLU A 41 -8.52 -2.67 9.30
C GLU A 41 -9.10 -3.98 8.77
N MET A 42 -8.26 -4.91 8.30
CA MET A 42 -8.71 -6.25 7.92
C MET A 42 -9.16 -7.07 9.14
N LYS A 43 -8.45 -6.96 10.26
CA LYS A 43 -8.80 -7.66 11.52
C LYS A 43 -10.16 -7.23 12.08
N LYS A 44 -10.54 -5.96 11.93
CA LYS A 44 -11.88 -5.47 12.31
C LYS A 44 -13.02 -6.16 11.55
N ILE A 45 -12.75 -6.72 10.36
CA ILE A 45 -13.75 -7.42 9.54
C ILE A 45 -13.79 -8.91 9.89
N SER A 46 -12.65 -9.53 10.20
CA SER A 46 -12.57 -10.92 10.64
C SER A 46 -11.48 -11.11 11.68
N GLU A 47 -11.85 -11.63 12.86
CA GLU A 47 -10.92 -11.93 13.95
C GLU A 47 -9.88 -13.00 13.57
N SER A 48 -10.17 -13.82 12.56
CA SER A 48 -9.26 -14.82 12.00
C SER A 48 -8.17 -14.23 11.11
N VAL A 49 -8.15 -12.89 10.92
CA VAL A 49 -7.02 -12.18 10.32
C VAL A 49 -6.09 -11.71 11.42
N ARG A 50 -4.85 -12.21 11.44
CA ARG A 50 -3.82 -11.73 12.35
C ARG A 50 -3.31 -10.36 11.91
N ASP A 51 -3.24 -9.45 12.87
CA ASP A 51 -2.55 -8.17 12.72
C ASP A 51 -1.06 -8.35 13.02
N TRP A 52 -0.22 -8.22 12.02
CA TRP A 52 1.25 -8.15 12.20
C TRP A 52 1.81 -6.74 12.08
N THR A 53 0.97 -5.77 11.76
CA THR A 53 1.36 -4.36 11.66
C THR A 53 1.60 -3.75 13.04
N ASP A 54 0.90 -4.24 14.07
CA ASP A 54 1.17 -3.90 15.48
C ASP A 54 2.57 -4.38 15.95
N ASP A 55 2.99 -5.59 15.55
CA ASP A 55 4.34 -6.13 15.86
C ASP A 55 5.45 -5.56 14.95
N SER A 56 5.05 -4.85 13.89
CA SER A 56 5.92 -4.49 12.76
C SER A 56 5.68 -3.06 12.31
N ALA A 57 6.01 -2.08 13.15
CA ALA A 57 6.38 -0.75 12.66
C ALA A 57 7.65 -0.87 11.79
N VAL A 58 7.51 -1.29 10.53
CA VAL A 58 8.61 -1.42 9.56
C VAL A 58 8.77 -0.06 8.91
N VAL A 59 9.56 0.79 9.57
CA VAL A 59 9.91 2.12 9.05
C VAL A 59 11.39 2.10 8.68
N GLY A 60 11.73 1.41 7.58
CA GLY A 60 13.01 1.63 6.91
C GLY A 60 13.72 0.36 6.41
N PHE A 61 14.37 0.52 5.25
CA PHE A 61 15.17 -0.49 4.55
C PHE A 61 16.25 -1.16 5.44
N TRP A 62 16.73 -0.48 6.48
CA TRP A 62 17.73 -1.00 7.42
C TRP A 62 17.18 -1.95 8.49
N GLU A 63 15.91 -1.83 8.88
CA GLU A 63 15.28 -2.73 9.86
C GLU A 63 14.88 -4.08 9.24
N VAL A 64 14.68 -4.10 7.92
CA VAL A 64 14.28 -5.29 7.14
C VAL A 64 15.32 -6.41 7.23
N ILE A 65 16.62 -6.09 7.23
CA ILE A 65 17.70 -7.10 7.34
C ILE A 65 17.72 -7.72 8.75
N LYS A 66 17.59 -6.90 9.80
CA LYS A 66 17.54 -7.39 11.20
C LYS A 66 16.30 -8.26 11.47
N LYS A 67 15.21 -8.01 10.75
CA LYS A 67 13.96 -8.78 10.85
C LYS A 67 13.86 -9.95 9.87
N TYR A 68 14.93 -10.34 9.15
CA TYR A 68 14.86 -11.49 8.22
C TYR A 68 14.36 -12.77 8.91
N LYS A 69 14.86 -13.10 10.12
CA LYS A 69 14.40 -14.26 10.90
C LYS A 69 12.91 -14.18 11.22
N PHE A 70 12.42 -12.98 11.56
CA PHE A 70 11.00 -12.73 11.82
C PHE A 70 10.16 -12.97 10.56
N PHE A 71 10.52 -12.36 9.43
CA PHE A 71 9.79 -12.55 8.17
C PHE A 71 9.81 -14.00 7.69
N LYS A 72 10.92 -14.72 7.88
CA LYS A 72 10.98 -16.15 7.58
C LYS A 72 10.02 -16.95 8.48
N LYS A 73 9.97 -16.66 9.77
CA LYS A 73 9.03 -17.31 10.70
C LYS A 73 7.58 -17.04 10.29
N VAL A 74 7.23 -15.79 10.01
CA VAL A 74 5.88 -15.42 9.57
C VAL A 74 5.54 -16.10 8.24
N PHE A 75 6.48 -16.15 7.30
CA PHE A 75 6.28 -16.83 6.02
C PHE A 75 5.90 -18.30 6.18
N GLU A 76 6.65 -19.05 7.01
CA GLU A 76 6.33 -20.47 7.26
C GLU A 76 4.99 -20.63 8.02
N GLN A 77 4.69 -19.73 8.96
CA GLN A 77 3.41 -19.73 9.66
C GLN A 77 2.23 -19.53 8.69
N VAL A 78 2.30 -18.51 7.84
CA VAL A 78 1.25 -18.25 6.84
C VAL A 78 1.08 -19.44 5.89
N LEU A 79 2.19 -20.04 5.45
CA LEU A 79 2.12 -21.16 4.54
C LEU A 79 1.47 -22.40 5.19
N ASN A 80 1.78 -22.67 6.45
CA ASN A 80 1.13 -23.74 7.22
C ASN A 80 -0.35 -23.42 7.48
N GLU A 81 -0.68 -22.18 7.84
CA GLU A 81 -2.08 -21.76 8.04
C GLU A 81 -2.92 -21.92 6.75
N ILE A 82 -2.35 -21.58 5.59
CA ILE A 82 -3.03 -21.80 4.29
C ILE A 82 -3.27 -23.29 4.04
N GLU A 83 -2.30 -24.14 4.37
CA GLU A 83 -2.42 -25.59 4.23
C GLU A 83 -3.49 -26.16 5.17
N ASP A 84 -3.52 -25.72 6.43
CA ASP A 84 -4.48 -26.16 7.45
C ASP A 84 -5.91 -25.67 7.17
N VAL A 85 -6.06 -24.42 6.73
CA VAL A 85 -7.37 -23.82 6.43
C VAL A 85 -7.98 -24.43 5.15
N ALA A 86 -7.12 -24.81 4.19
CA ALA A 86 -7.48 -25.23 2.85
C ALA A 86 -8.49 -24.27 2.19
N PRO A 87 -8.08 -23.01 1.93
CA PRO A 87 -8.97 -22.01 1.36
C PRO A 87 -9.29 -22.30 -0.11
N ASP A 88 -10.49 -21.93 -0.55
CA ASP A 88 -10.85 -21.97 -1.98
C ASP A 88 -10.02 -20.96 -2.78
N THR A 89 -9.67 -19.83 -2.14
CA THR A 89 -8.90 -18.75 -2.77
C THR A 89 -7.96 -18.08 -1.78
N VAL A 90 -6.73 -17.86 -2.22
CA VAL A 90 -5.74 -17.00 -1.58
C VAL A 90 -5.70 -15.66 -2.32
N ILE A 91 -5.93 -14.56 -1.62
CA ILE A 91 -5.84 -13.20 -2.15
C ILE A 91 -4.58 -12.53 -1.63
N LEU A 92 -3.69 -12.18 -2.54
CA LEU A 92 -2.42 -11.52 -2.25
C LEU A 92 -2.54 -10.03 -2.56
N VAL A 93 -2.49 -9.17 -1.55
CA VAL A 93 -2.67 -7.72 -1.71
C VAL A 93 -1.30 -7.02 -1.71
N ASP A 94 -0.92 -6.49 -2.87
CA ASP A 94 0.36 -5.79 -3.09
C ASP A 94 1.56 -6.58 -2.51
N TYR A 95 2.58 -5.89 -1.99
CA TYR A 95 3.71 -6.45 -1.26
C TYR A 95 4.48 -7.57 -1.98
N PRO A 96 4.94 -7.33 -3.23
CA PRO A 96 5.50 -8.34 -4.13
C PRO A 96 6.71 -9.10 -3.58
N GLY A 97 7.48 -8.50 -2.69
CA GLY A 97 8.65 -9.15 -2.09
C GLY A 97 8.30 -10.40 -1.28
N PHE A 98 7.14 -10.40 -0.61
CA PHE A 98 6.65 -11.53 0.19
C PHE A 98 5.64 -12.37 -0.59
N ASN A 99 4.64 -11.71 -1.17
CA ASN A 99 3.47 -12.38 -1.76
C ASN A 99 3.80 -13.21 -3.00
N LEU A 100 4.74 -12.79 -3.86
CA LEU A 100 5.15 -13.62 -5.00
C LEU A 100 5.88 -14.90 -4.54
N ARG A 101 6.71 -14.80 -3.50
CA ARG A 101 7.38 -15.97 -2.91
C ARG A 101 6.38 -16.91 -2.26
N LEU A 102 5.34 -16.36 -1.64
CA LEU A 102 4.26 -17.15 -1.04
C LEU A 102 3.49 -17.90 -2.13
N ALA A 103 3.13 -17.24 -3.23
CA ALA A 103 2.47 -17.89 -4.36
C ALA A 103 3.31 -19.05 -4.94
N GLU A 104 4.62 -18.84 -5.12
CA GLU A 104 5.55 -19.90 -5.55
C GLU A 104 5.59 -21.07 -4.56
N ALA A 105 5.60 -20.78 -3.25
CA ALA A 105 5.64 -21.81 -2.21
C ALA A 105 4.33 -22.62 -2.12
N ILE A 106 3.17 -21.97 -2.25
CA ILE A 106 1.85 -22.63 -2.31
C ILE A 106 1.83 -23.63 -3.47
N ARG A 107 2.26 -23.22 -4.67
CA ARG A 107 2.34 -24.12 -5.83
C ARG A 107 3.34 -25.24 -5.62
N LYS A 108 4.51 -24.96 -5.02
CA LYS A 108 5.52 -25.98 -4.72
C LYS A 108 5.01 -27.02 -3.73
N ARG A 109 4.22 -26.64 -2.73
CA ARG A 109 3.56 -27.55 -1.78
C ARG A 109 2.34 -28.26 -2.38
N ARG A 110 1.94 -27.92 -3.62
CA ARG A 110 0.75 -28.47 -4.30
C ARG A 110 -0.54 -28.27 -3.53
N ILE A 111 -0.64 -27.16 -2.80
CA ILE A 111 -1.87 -26.77 -2.12
C ILE A 111 -2.90 -26.37 -3.20
N GLU A 112 -4.03 -27.05 -3.20
CA GLU A 112 -5.12 -26.81 -4.15
C GLU A 112 -5.91 -25.57 -3.73
N THR A 113 -5.56 -24.42 -4.31
CA THR A 113 -6.27 -23.15 -4.13
C THR A 113 -6.15 -22.30 -5.41
N LYS A 114 -7.12 -21.40 -5.60
CA LYS A 114 -6.93 -20.28 -6.54
C LYS A 114 -6.07 -19.20 -5.90
N ILE A 115 -5.23 -18.55 -6.68
CA ILE A 115 -4.36 -17.45 -6.26
C ILE A 115 -4.73 -16.21 -7.06
N VAL A 116 -5.37 -15.26 -6.38
CA VAL A 116 -5.70 -13.94 -6.92
C VAL A 116 -4.69 -12.94 -6.38
N TYR A 117 -4.14 -12.11 -7.26
CA TYR A 117 -3.23 -11.05 -6.87
C TYR A 117 -3.92 -9.70 -7.07
N TYR A 118 -4.10 -8.95 -6.00
CA TYR A 118 -4.74 -7.65 -5.99
C TYR A 118 -3.70 -6.53 -5.86
N ILE A 119 -3.80 -5.54 -6.74
CA ILE A 119 -2.82 -4.46 -6.93
C ILE A 119 -1.57 -5.04 -7.58
N SER A 120 -1.51 -4.91 -8.91
CA SER A 120 -0.35 -5.35 -9.67
C SER A 120 0.91 -4.73 -9.08
N PRO A 121 1.97 -5.53 -8.83
CA PRO A 121 3.26 -4.95 -8.56
C PRO A 121 3.61 -4.02 -9.72
N GLN A 122 4.45 -3.01 -9.47
CA GLN A 122 4.92 -2.09 -10.50
C GLN A 122 5.87 -2.77 -11.49
N VAL A 123 5.53 -3.94 -12.02
CA VAL A 123 6.34 -4.81 -12.87
C VAL A 123 6.78 -4.14 -14.16
N TRP A 124 6.07 -3.11 -14.62
CA TRP A 124 6.52 -2.25 -15.72
C TRP A 124 7.85 -1.54 -15.42
N ALA A 125 8.20 -1.34 -14.14
CA ALA A 125 9.50 -0.82 -13.72
C ALA A 125 10.58 -1.91 -13.58
N TRP A 126 10.28 -3.19 -13.90
CA TRP A 126 11.18 -4.34 -13.71
C TRP A 126 11.31 -5.20 -14.98
N LYS A 127 12.33 -6.08 -15.03
CA LYS A 127 12.63 -6.93 -16.21
C LYS A 127 11.46 -7.87 -16.59
N ARG A 128 11.15 -8.00 -17.90
CA ARG A 128 10.10 -8.87 -18.50
C ARG A 128 10.01 -10.29 -17.91
N GLY A 129 11.13 -10.87 -17.48
CA GLY A 129 11.17 -12.23 -16.90
C GLY A 129 10.42 -12.43 -15.58
N ARG A 130 9.93 -11.35 -14.92
CA ARG A 130 9.05 -11.47 -13.76
C ARG A 130 7.61 -11.82 -14.15
N VAL A 131 7.11 -11.29 -15.26
CA VAL A 131 5.75 -11.54 -15.75
C VAL A 131 5.54 -13.03 -16.05
N VAL A 132 6.51 -13.66 -16.72
CA VAL A 132 6.48 -15.11 -17.02
C VAL A 132 6.45 -15.97 -15.75
N ARG A 133 7.13 -15.53 -14.67
CA ARG A 133 7.08 -16.25 -13.39
C ARG A 133 5.72 -16.10 -12.71
N MET A 134 5.16 -14.90 -12.74
CA MET A 134 3.84 -14.62 -12.19
C MET A 134 2.75 -15.46 -12.87
N ALA A 135 2.80 -15.57 -14.20
CA ALA A 135 1.86 -16.39 -14.97
C ALA A 135 1.86 -17.88 -14.60
N LYS A 136 2.93 -18.39 -13.98
CA LYS A 136 3.01 -19.80 -13.54
C LYS A 136 2.35 -20.05 -12.19
N VAL A 137 2.12 -19.02 -11.39
CA VAL A 137 1.71 -19.18 -9.99
C VAL A 137 0.41 -18.46 -9.66
N ILE A 138 0.09 -17.39 -10.37
CA ILE A 138 -1.12 -16.57 -10.17
C ILE A 138 -2.20 -17.01 -11.17
N ASP A 139 -3.44 -17.17 -10.70
CA ASP A 139 -4.61 -17.47 -11.56
C ASP A 139 -5.25 -16.19 -12.13
N LEU A 140 -5.29 -15.11 -11.35
CA LEU A 140 -5.90 -13.83 -11.74
C LEU A 140 -5.14 -12.65 -11.16
N MET A 141 -4.83 -11.67 -12.01
CA MET A 141 -4.27 -10.38 -11.62
C MET A 141 -5.35 -9.29 -11.67
N LEU A 142 -5.51 -8.55 -10.57
CA LEU A 142 -6.43 -7.41 -10.48
C LEU A 142 -5.61 -6.10 -10.50
N CYS A 143 -5.73 -5.39 -11.62
CA CYS A 143 -5.01 -4.18 -11.95
C CYS A 143 -5.78 -2.91 -11.58
N LEU A 144 -5.09 -1.90 -11.07
CA LEU A 144 -5.67 -0.62 -10.70
C LEU A 144 -5.70 0.38 -11.85
N PHE A 145 -4.91 0.15 -12.91
CA PHE A 145 -4.85 1.02 -14.08
C PHE A 145 -5.08 0.23 -15.38
N PRO A 146 -5.75 0.81 -16.39
CA PRO A 146 -6.02 0.11 -17.65
C PRO A 146 -4.75 -0.37 -18.35
N PHE A 147 -3.68 0.44 -18.33
CA PHE A 147 -2.41 0.09 -18.97
C PHE A 147 -1.70 -1.10 -18.32
N GLU A 148 -2.02 -1.43 -17.06
CA GLU A 148 -1.38 -2.58 -16.39
C GLU A 148 -1.81 -3.90 -17.03
N VAL A 149 -3.05 -3.97 -17.52
CA VAL A 149 -3.59 -5.17 -18.18
C VAL A 149 -2.79 -5.51 -19.43
N SER A 150 -2.41 -4.51 -20.22
CA SER A 150 -1.64 -4.73 -21.45
C SER A 150 -0.22 -5.24 -21.21
N PHE A 151 0.35 -5.05 -20.02
CA PHE A 151 1.63 -5.66 -19.65
C PHE A 151 1.57 -7.18 -19.44
N PHE A 152 0.38 -7.73 -19.21
CA PHE A 152 0.16 -9.17 -19.04
C PHE A 152 -0.34 -9.85 -20.31
N GLU A 153 -0.70 -9.09 -21.34
CA GLU A 153 -1.08 -9.64 -22.65
C GLU A 153 0.02 -10.55 -23.21
N GLY A 154 -0.41 -11.70 -23.74
CA GLY A 154 0.51 -12.71 -24.28
C GLY A 154 1.35 -13.47 -23.24
N SER A 155 1.27 -13.14 -21.94
CA SER A 155 2.00 -13.86 -20.90
C SER A 155 1.31 -15.14 -20.41
N GLY A 156 0.03 -15.30 -20.73
CA GLY A 156 -0.83 -16.37 -20.20
C GLY A 156 -1.42 -16.07 -18.82
N LEU A 157 -1.02 -14.98 -18.16
CA LEU A 157 -1.66 -14.52 -16.92
C LEU A 157 -2.94 -13.75 -17.24
N HIS A 158 -4.07 -14.24 -16.74
CA HIS A 158 -5.33 -13.51 -16.83
C HIS A 158 -5.28 -12.26 -15.96
N ALA A 159 -5.48 -11.09 -16.55
CA ALA A 159 -5.44 -9.81 -15.87
C ALA A 159 -6.72 -9.01 -16.14
N GLN A 160 -7.24 -8.34 -15.11
CA GLN A 160 -8.45 -7.53 -15.19
C GLN A 160 -8.24 -6.16 -14.55
N PHE A 161 -8.68 -5.11 -15.23
CA PHE A 161 -8.75 -3.78 -14.66
C PHE A 161 -9.98 -3.67 -13.74
N VAL A 162 -9.76 -3.32 -12.47
CA VAL A 162 -10.81 -3.22 -11.45
C VAL A 162 -11.05 -1.80 -10.95
N GLY A 163 -10.42 -0.80 -11.58
CA GLY A 163 -10.47 0.58 -11.11
C GLY A 163 -9.52 0.83 -9.94
N HIS A 164 -9.36 2.11 -9.60
CA HIS A 164 -8.45 2.55 -8.55
C HIS A 164 -9.24 2.95 -7.31
N PRO A 165 -9.04 2.35 -6.12
CA PRO A 165 -9.83 2.66 -4.91
C PRO A 165 -9.92 4.15 -4.55
N LEU A 166 -8.87 4.92 -4.85
CA LEU A 166 -8.89 6.37 -4.68
C LEU A 166 -9.96 7.10 -5.53
N SER A 167 -10.40 6.57 -6.68
CA SER A 167 -11.42 7.26 -7.49
C SER A 167 -12.76 7.37 -6.75
N GLU A 168 -13.13 6.34 -5.98
CA GLU A 168 -14.33 6.35 -5.15
C GLU A 168 -14.18 7.30 -3.95
N THR A 169 -13.00 7.34 -3.34
CA THR A 169 -12.74 8.19 -2.17
C THR A 169 -12.64 9.68 -2.54
N LEU A 170 -12.07 9.98 -3.71
CA LEU A 170 -11.87 11.35 -4.19
C LEU A 170 -13.10 11.90 -4.92
N GLY A 171 -14.00 11.05 -5.42
CA GLY A 171 -15.24 11.45 -6.08
C GLY A 171 -16.05 12.46 -5.25
N PRO A 172 -16.33 12.19 -3.96
CA PRO A 172 -17.02 13.11 -3.06
C PRO A 172 -16.27 14.42 -2.77
N LEU A 173 -14.96 14.46 -2.96
CA LEU A 173 -14.08 15.61 -2.67
C LEU A 173 -13.89 16.53 -3.89
N ARG A 174 -14.10 16.03 -5.11
CA ARG A 174 -13.97 16.83 -6.34
C ARG A 174 -14.97 18.00 -6.33
N GLY A 175 -14.44 19.23 -6.38
CA GLY A 175 -15.22 20.46 -6.56
C GLY A 175 -15.92 20.99 -5.30
N LYS A 176 -15.68 20.39 -4.13
CA LYS A 176 -16.23 20.86 -2.85
C LYS A 176 -15.23 21.64 -2.00
N ALA A 177 -13.94 21.46 -2.23
CA ALA A 177 -12.94 22.24 -1.54
C ALA A 177 -12.78 23.59 -2.27
N LYS A 178 -12.60 24.65 -1.49
CA LYS A 178 -12.16 25.94 -2.03
C LYS A 178 -10.65 25.94 -1.92
N ARG A 179 -9.95 25.71 -3.03
CA ARG A 179 -8.50 25.84 -3.06
C ARG A 179 -8.07 27.21 -2.54
N ASP A 180 -7.19 27.20 -1.55
CA ASP A 180 -6.43 28.38 -1.19
C ASP A 180 -5.37 28.61 -2.27
N THR A 181 -5.54 29.66 -3.06
CA THR A 181 -4.67 29.99 -4.20
C THR A 181 -3.28 30.43 -3.75
N GLU A 182 -3.13 30.81 -2.49
CA GLU A 182 -1.86 31.25 -1.90
C GLU A 182 -1.11 30.10 -1.21
N LEU A 183 -1.73 28.93 -1.07
CA LEU A 183 -1.14 27.79 -0.38
C LEU A 183 -0.39 26.83 -1.32
N ILE A 184 0.88 26.58 -1.01
CA ILE A 184 1.72 25.58 -1.66
C ILE A 184 1.97 24.40 -0.71
N ALA A 185 1.55 23.21 -1.12
CA ALA A 185 1.78 21.98 -0.37
C ALA A 185 3.18 21.39 -0.64
N LEU A 186 3.95 21.12 0.41
CA LEU A 186 5.25 20.46 0.35
C LEU A 186 5.10 19.01 0.83
N LEU A 187 5.25 18.06 -0.09
CA LEU A 187 5.03 16.62 0.18
C LEU A 187 6.35 15.85 -0.02
N PRO A 188 7.23 15.79 0.99
CA PRO A 188 8.57 15.24 0.85
C PRO A 188 8.65 13.70 0.84
N GLY A 189 7.51 13.02 0.91
CA GLY A 189 7.44 11.56 1.01
C GLY A 189 7.01 11.07 2.40
N SER A 190 6.81 9.75 2.50
CA SER A 190 6.27 9.11 3.70
C SER A 190 7.35 8.51 4.59
N ARG A 191 8.54 8.25 4.03
CA ARG A 191 9.65 7.59 4.73
C ARG A 191 10.64 8.61 5.27
N ASN A 192 11.24 8.31 6.43
CA ASN A 192 12.28 9.14 7.05
C ASN A 192 13.40 9.54 6.07
N ARG A 193 13.89 8.61 5.25
CA ARG A 193 14.96 8.88 4.28
C ARG A 193 14.52 9.76 3.12
N GLU A 194 13.25 9.68 2.72
CA GLU A 194 12.66 10.56 1.70
C GLU A 194 12.59 11.98 2.27
N VAL A 195 12.04 12.13 3.49
CA VAL A 195 11.98 13.39 4.23
C VAL A 195 13.35 14.04 4.36
N GLU A 196 14.36 13.31 4.84
CA GLU A 196 15.74 13.81 5.03
C GLU A 196 16.38 14.33 3.74
N LYS A 197 16.06 13.73 2.59
CA LYS A 197 16.67 14.10 1.31
C LYS A 197 15.87 15.15 0.55
N ILE A 198 14.55 15.05 0.57
CA ILE A 198 13.66 15.81 -0.31
C ILE A 198 13.19 17.09 0.39
N PHE A 199 12.87 17.03 1.68
CA PHE A 199 12.28 18.17 2.37
C PHE A 199 13.18 19.41 2.43
N PRO A 200 14.51 19.30 2.67
CA PRO A 200 15.40 20.46 2.62
C PRO A 200 15.40 21.15 1.25
N ILE A 201 15.31 20.38 0.16
CA ILE A 201 15.24 20.90 -1.21
C ILE A 201 13.92 21.65 -1.43
N LEU A 202 12.80 21.07 -0.96
CA LEU A 202 11.49 21.72 -1.04
C LEU A 202 11.44 23.02 -0.24
N LEU A 203 12.09 23.08 0.94
CA LEU A 203 12.21 24.32 1.73
C LEU A 203 13.05 25.37 1.00
N GLY A 204 14.13 24.95 0.33
CA GLY A 204 14.93 25.85 -0.51
C GLY A 204 14.14 26.43 -1.69
N ALA A 205 13.28 25.63 -2.32
CA ALA A 205 12.37 26.10 -3.36
C ALA A 205 11.32 27.07 -2.78
N ALA A 206 10.75 26.76 -1.62
CA ALA A 206 9.79 27.63 -0.93
C ALA A 206 10.40 29.00 -0.58
N ASP A 207 11.66 29.03 -0.13
CA ASP A 207 12.36 30.29 0.13
C ASP A 207 12.52 31.15 -1.13
N GLN A 208 12.87 30.53 -2.27
CA GLN A 208 12.98 31.23 -3.54
C GLN A 208 11.63 31.75 -4.03
N ILE A 209 10.57 30.94 -3.93
CA ILE A 209 9.21 31.34 -4.32
C ILE A 209 8.76 32.54 -3.48
N ARG A 210 8.94 32.49 -2.16
CA ARG A 210 8.54 33.58 -1.25
C ARG A 210 9.23 34.92 -1.57
N LYS A 211 10.46 34.89 -2.07
CA LYS A 211 11.17 36.12 -2.48
C LYS A 211 10.55 36.79 -3.71
N ILE A 212 9.88 36.01 -4.56
CA ILE A 212 9.22 36.48 -5.78
C ILE A 212 7.73 36.77 -5.51
N MET A 213 7.10 35.95 -4.67
CA MET A 213 5.67 35.95 -4.35
C MET A 213 5.50 35.89 -2.81
N PRO A 214 5.63 37.04 -2.10
CA PRO A 214 5.62 37.09 -0.63
C PRO A 214 4.31 36.65 0.01
N GLU A 215 3.21 36.68 -0.74
CA GLU A 215 1.88 36.25 -0.31
C GLU A 215 1.73 34.72 -0.20
N MET A 216 2.64 33.96 -0.84
CA MET A 216 2.57 32.50 -0.83
C MET A 216 2.87 31.92 0.57
N CYS A 217 1.97 31.03 1.01
CA CYS A 217 2.07 30.26 2.24
C CYS A 217 2.46 28.81 1.94
N PHE A 218 3.18 28.18 2.86
CA PHE A 218 3.65 26.80 2.70
C PHE A 218 3.14 25.89 3.81
N ALA A 219 2.64 24.71 3.45
CA ALA A 219 2.25 23.69 4.40
C ALA A 219 2.76 22.31 3.96
N ALA A 220 3.09 21.47 4.93
CA ALA A 220 3.58 20.12 4.69
C ALA A 220 2.82 19.11 5.54
N SER A 221 2.53 17.95 4.96
CA SER A 221 1.89 16.82 5.65
C SER A 221 2.90 15.69 5.81
N ALA A 222 3.26 15.40 7.05
CA ALA A 222 4.10 14.26 7.39
C ALA A 222 3.26 12.97 7.51
N ALA A 223 3.78 11.84 7.03
CA ALA A 223 3.05 10.56 7.11
C ALA A 223 2.89 10.01 8.54
N ASN A 224 3.76 10.39 9.48
CA ASN A 224 3.70 9.96 10.87
C ASN A 224 4.37 11.00 11.79
N ARG A 225 4.26 10.79 13.11
CA ARG A 225 4.81 11.71 14.13
C ARG A 225 6.33 11.85 14.05
N ALA A 226 7.06 10.77 13.77
CA ALA A 226 8.52 10.81 13.66
C ALA A 226 8.98 11.66 12.48
N CYS A 227 8.36 11.49 11.31
CA CYS A 227 8.58 12.35 10.14
C CYS A 227 8.23 13.81 10.45
N ALA A 228 7.10 14.06 11.13
CA ALA A 228 6.68 15.41 11.47
C ALA A 228 7.65 16.14 12.39
N GLN A 229 8.22 15.43 13.38
CA GLN A 229 9.22 16.01 14.27
C GLN A 229 10.45 16.46 13.48
N LYS A 230 11.01 15.59 12.63
CA LYS A 230 12.14 15.92 11.77
C LYS A 230 11.85 17.10 10.84
N MET A 231 10.67 17.09 10.22
CA MET A 231 10.24 18.20 9.34
C MET A 231 10.15 19.53 10.12
N LYS A 232 9.59 19.54 11.33
CA LYS A 232 9.53 20.75 12.17
C LYS A 232 10.92 21.27 12.54
N GLU A 233 11.87 20.38 12.84
CA GLU A 233 13.26 20.74 13.08
C GLU A 233 13.90 21.37 11.83
N MET A 234 13.72 20.74 10.65
CA MET A 234 14.22 21.28 9.37
C MET A 234 13.62 22.66 9.04
N VAL A 235 12.34 22.87 9.30
CA VAL A 235 11.67 24.18 9.15
C VAL A 235 12.30 25.23 10.06
N LYS A 236 12.53 24.89 11.34
CA LYS A 236 13.16 25.80 12.29
C LYS A 236 14.59 26.16 11.87
N SER A 237 15.36 25.18 11.38
CA SER A 237 16.73 25.37 10.91
C SER A 237 16.83 26.17 9.61
N SER A 238 15.85 26.05 8.70
CA SER A 238 15.86 26.78 7.42
C SER A 238 15.40 28.22 7.55
N GLY A 239 14.60 28.55 8.58
CA GLY A 239 13.96 29.87 8.73
C GLY A 239 12.83 30.13 7.72
N VAL A 240 12.43 29.13 6.94
CA VAL A 240 11.34 29.23 5.96
C VAL A 240 10.02 28.92 6.66
N PRO A 241 9.04 29.84 6.69
CA PRO A 241 7.76 29.60 7.35
C PRO A 241 6.99 28.51 6.61
N CYS A 242 6.83 27.36 7.25
CA CYS A 242 6.08 26.23 6.73
C CYS A 242 5.33 25.52 7.86
N LYS A 243 4.01 25.36 7.72
CA LYS A 243 3.19 24.65 8.70
C LYS A 243 3.29 23.15 8.48
N VAL A 244 3.70 22.39 9.50
CA VAL A 244 3.79 20.92 9.43
C VAL A 244 2.68 20.26 10.24
N SER A 245 1.82 19.48 9.56
CA SER A 245 0.81 18.60 10.17
C SER A 245 1.18 17.12 10.03
N VAL A 246 0.56 16.26 10.84
CA VAL A 246 0.66 14.80 10.70
C VAL A 246 -0.61 14.31 10.00
N GLY A 247 -0.45 13.56 8.90
CA GLY A 247 -1.56 13.12 8.07
C GLY A 247 -2.21 14.28 7.30
N GLU A 248 -3.41 14.01 6.77
CA GLU A 248 -4.24 15.01 6.07
C GLU A 248 -3.64 15.54 4.76
N SER A 249 -2.75 14.79 4.10
CA SER A 249 -2.25 15.15 2.77
C SER A 249 -3.37 15.44 1.77
N HIS A 250 -4.49 14.71 1.86
CA HIS A 250 -5.68 14.95 1.04
C HIS A 250 -6.32 16.33 1.27
N LYS A 251 -6.23 16.91 2.48
CA LYS A 251 -6.70 18.27 2.77
C LYS A 251 -5.78 19.32 2.16
N LEU A 252 -4.46 19.08 2.17
CA LEU A 252 -3.52 19.96 1.47
C LEU A 252 -3.65 19.88 -0.04
N MET A 253 -4.12 18.75 -0.56
CA MET A 253 -4.36 18.52 -2.00
C MET A 253 -5.80 18.79 -2.43
N SER A 254 -6.69 19.20 -1.51
CA SER A 254 -8.09 19.41 -1.86
C SER A 254 -8.22 20.65 -2.73
N VAL A 255 -8.64 20.46 -3.98
CA VAL A 255 -8.84 21.49 -5.00
C VAL A 255 -10.29 21.96 -5.00
#